data_AF-A0A1D6G0Y7-F1
#
_entry.id   AF-A0A1D6G0Y7-F1
#
_cell.length_a   1.000
_cell.length_b   1.000
_cell.length_c   1.000
_cell.angle_alpha   90.00
_cell.angle_beta   90.00
_cell.angle_gamma   90.00
#
_symmetry.space_group_name_H-M   'P 1'
#
loop_
_entity.id
_entity.type
_entity.pdbx_description
1 polymer ?
#
loop_
_entity_poly.entity_id
_entity_poly.type
_entity_poly.pdbx_seq_one_letter_code
_entity_poly.pdbx_strand_id
1 'polypeptide(L)'
;MWIDKAHKFYEEENKGVHFVFMDVWNMVRNEAKWFSYNDHSNKRKEMDSSNPIVDEAKDLELPRPIGQKAAKKVAYDATDKVAKKGAKKAAYDATDKVSRLDELDRFEKIQNGCHANRMKVLEMQQKISNDKIEASKLSLQAAKDEKEARLLEKESKMLETYACLLKQDMSAMHDEIRAEHIAALKSLRKKLFPDS
;
A
#
# COMPACT_ATOMS: atom_id res chain seq x y z
N MET A 1 -23.56 25.19 -5.12
CA MET A 1 -23.21 24.21 -4.07
C MET A 1 -22.13 24.81 -3.16
N TRP A 2 -21.91 24.33 -1.93
CA TRP A 2 -20.86 24.88 -1.04
C TRP A 2 -19.45 24.74 -1.64
N ILE A 3 -19.23 23.72 -2.46
CA ILE A 3 -17.95 23.44 -3.10
C ILE A 3 -17.59 24.48 -4.17
N ASP A 4 -18.56 24.94 -4.96
CA ASP A 4 -18.35 26.00 -5.96
C ASP A 4 -17.92 27.30 -5.28
N LYS A 5 -18.51 27.60 -4.12
CA LYS A 5 -18.14 28.76 -3.30
C LYS A 5 -16.72 28.62 -2.76
N ALA A 6 -16.33 27.42 -2.31
CA ALA A 6 -14.98 27.14 -1.83
C ALA A 6 -13.92 27.22 -2.94
N HIS A 7 -14.23 26.73 -4.15
CA HIS A 7 -13.33 26.85 -5.30
C HIS A 7 -13.10 28.30 -5.69
N LYS A 8 -14.17 29.11 -5.70
CA LYS A 8 -14.06 30.55 -5.97
C LYS A 8 -13.18 31.27 -4.94
N PHE A 9 -13.35 30.95 -3.65
CA PHE A 9 -12.46 31.48 -2.60
C PHE A 9 -11.00 31.07 -2.82
N TYR A 10 -10.74 29.80 -3.15
CA TYR A 10 -9.39 29.32 -3.41
C TYR A 10 -8.74 30.02 -4.60
N GLU A 11 -9.47 30.20 -5.70
CA GLU A 11 -8.99 30.91 -6.88
C GLU A 11 -8.68 32.39 -6.59
N GLU A 12 -9.51 33.06 -5.79
CA GLU A 12 -9.28 34.45 -5.35
C GLU A 12 -8.00 34.57 -4.50
N GLU A 13 -7.76 33.64 -3.58
CA GLU A 13 -6.56 33.64 -2.73
C GLU A 13 -5.29 33.20 -3.48
N ASN A 14 -5.42 32.34 -4.49
CA ASN A 14 -4.30 31.73 -5.21
C ASN A 14 -4.07 32.35 -6.61
N LYS A 15 -4.40 33.63 -6.79
CA LYS A 15 -4.13 34.40 -8.02
C LYS A 15 -4.70 33.73 -9.29
N GLY A 16 -5.91 33.16 -9.19
CA GLY A 16 -6.61 32.49 -10.29
C GLY A 16 -6.17 31.05 -10.55
N VAL A 17 -5.34 30.45 -9.68
CA VAL A 17 -4.99 29.03 -9.78
C VAL A 17 -6.15 28.18 -9.25
N HIS A 18 -6.59 27.22 -10.07
CA HIS A 18 -7.64 26.27 -9.70
C HIS A 18 -7.12 25.19 -8.75
N PHE A 19 -8.00 24.66 -7.90
CA PHE A 19 -7.65 23.56 -7.01
C PHE A 19 -7.53 22.24 -7.78
N VAL A 20 -6.31 21.67 -7.84
CA VAL A 20 -6.00 20.47 -8.66
C VAL A 20 -6.28 19.15 -7.93
N PHE A 21 -6.28 19.14 -6.59
CA PHE A 21 -6.41 17.91 -5.79
C PHE A 21 -7.85 17.47 -5.53
N MET A 22 -8.75 17.74 -6.48
CA MET A 22 -10.16 17.40 -6.33
C MET A 22 -10.40 15.87 -6.24
N ASP A 23 -9.60 15.08 -6.97
CA ASP A 23 -9.67 13.62 -6.91
C ASP A 23 -9.24 13.09 -5.53
N VAL A 24 -8.19 13.67 -4.95
CA VAL A 24 -7.73 13.34 -3.60
C VAL A 24 -8.80 13.75 -2.57
N TRP A 25 -9.36 14.95 -2.71
CA TRP A 25 -10.46 15.41 -1.86
C TRP A 25 -11.66 14.45 -1.89
N ASN A 26 -12.11 14.05 -3.08
CA ASN A 26 -13.22 13.12 -3.24
C ASN A 26 -12.95 11.76 -2.60
N MET A 27 -11.69 11.31 -2.59
CA MET A 27 -11.27 10.06 -1.95
C MET A 27 -11.29 10.15 -0.42
N VAL A 28 -10.82 11.27 0.16
CA VAL A 28 -10.65 11.39 1.62
C VAL A 28 -11.83 12.03 2.34
N ARG A 29 -12.71 12.78 1.66
CA ARG A 29 -13.79 13.56 2.30
C ARG A 29 -14.76 12.71 3.12
N ASN A 30 -14.87 11.42 2.82
CA ASN A 30 -15.75 10.47 3.50
C ASN A 30 -15.01 9.51 4.45
N GLU A 31 -13.69 9.66 4.59
CA GLU A 31 -12.90 8.83 5.50
C GLU A 31 -13.18 9.21 6.95
N ALA A 32 -13.35 8.22 7.84
CA ALA A 32 -13.66 8.44 9.25
C ALA A 32 -12.62 9.33 9.96
N LYS A 33 -11.35 9.23 9.53
CA LYS A 33 -10.24 10.05 10.04
C LYS A 33 -10.37 11.52 9.64
N TRP A 34 -10.95 11.82 8.47
CA TRP A 34 -11.22 13.18 8.04
C TRP A 34 -12.36 13.81 8.84
N PHE A 35 -13.43 13.03 9.08
CA PHE A 35 -14.53 13.46 9.96
C PHE A 35 -14.06 13.77 11.38
N SER A 36 -13.23 12.92 11.98
CA SER A 36 -12.73 13.15 13.35
C SER A 36 -11.82 14.38 13.44
N TYR A 37 -10.98 14.62 12.43
CA TYR A 37 -10.13 15.80 12.37
C TYR A 37 -10.96 17.11 12.30
N ASN A 38 -12.04 17.11 11.51
CA ASN A 38 -12.89 18.29 11.34
C ASN A 38 -13.93 18.49 12.46
N ASP A 39 -14.34 17.44 13.17
CA ASP A 39 -15.24 17.61 14.33
C ASP A 39 -14.58 18.42 15.46
N HIS A 40 -13.25 18.29 15.61
CA HIS A 40 -12.48 19.00 16.63
C HIS A 40 -12.11 20.44 16.24
N SER A 41 -12.28 20.84 14.98
CA SER A 41 -12.04 22.22 14.55
C SER A 41 -13.29 23.09 14.73
N ASN A 42 -14.49 22.54 14.56
CA ASN A 42 -15.74 23.26 14.83
C ASN A 42 -15.92 23.56 16.33
N LYS A 43 -15.52 22.64 17.21
CA LYS A 43 -15.62 22.84 18.68
C LYS A 43 -14.67 23.91 19.23
N ARG A 44 -13.62 24.30 18.49
CA ARG A 44 -12.68 25.34 18.94
C ARG A 44 -13.16 26.76 18.66
N LYS A 45 -14.02 26.99 17.67
CA LYS A 45 -14.55 28.34 17.37
C LYS A 45 -15.74 28.75 18.23
N GLU A 46 -16.48 27.80 18.82
CA GLU A 46 -17.60 28.13 19.71
C GLU A 46 -17.16 28.52 21.13
N MET A 47 -15.92 28.21 21.53
CA MET A 47 -15.45 28.48 22.89
C MET A 47 -14.83 29.88 23.07
N ASP A 48 -14.65 30.65 21.99
CA ASP A 48 -13.92 31.93 22.00
C ASP A 48 -14.81 33.18 21.78
N SER A 49 -16.13 33.02 21.64
CA SER A 49 -17.04 34.15 21.26
C SER A 49 -18.20 34.41 22.23
N SER A 50 -18.17 33.85 23.44
CA SER A 50 -19.23 34.03 24.45
C SER A 50 -18.65 34.54 25.78
N ASN A 51 -17.98 35.70 25.75
CA ASN A 51 -17.75 36.49 26.95
C ASN A 51 -18.51 37.82 26.81
N PRO A 52 -19.74 37.94 27.36
CA PRO A 52 -20.24 39.25 27.72
C PRO A 52 -19.53 39.69 29.00
N ILE A 53 -18.76 40.77 28.88
CA ILE A 53 -18.25 41.58 29.97
C ILE A 53 -19.42 41.88 30.92
N VAL A 54 -19.38 41.34 32.13
CA VAL A 54 -20.16 41.84 33.27
C VAL A 54 -19.17 42.18 34.36
N ASP A 55 -19.03 43.49 34.51
CA ASP A 55 -18.21 44.19 35.46
C ASP A 55 -18.81 44.09 36.88
N GLU A 56 -17.90 44.04 37.86
CA GLU A 56 -18.07 44.32 39.29
C GLU A 56 -19.33 43.84 40.05
N ALA A 57 -19.19 42.78 40.85
CA ALA A 57 -19.41 42.85 42.31
C ALA A 57 -19.33 41.47 43.01
N LYS A 58 -18.57 41.44 44.11
CA LYS A 58 -18.51 40.45 45.20
C LYS A 58 -17.57 39.25 44.99
N ASP A 59 -16.36 39.49 45.50
CA ASP A 59 -15.39 38.53 45.99
C ASP A 59 -16.08 37.41 46.82
N LEU A 60 -16.36 36.28 46.16
CA LEU A 60 -16.73 35.03 46.82
C LEU A 60 -15.45 34.26 47.06
N GLU A 61 -14.87 34.39 48.27
CA GLU A 61 -13.84 33.47 48.77
C GLU A 61 -14.41 32.04 48.78
N LEU A 62 -14.24 31.31 47.68
CA LEU A 62 -14.53 29.88 47.62
C LEU A 62 -13.52 29.13 48.51
N PRO A 63 -13.97 28.22 49.39
CA PRO A 63 -13.10 27.44 50.25
C PRO A 63 -12.04 26.70 49.44
N ARG A 64 -10.77 26.81 49.83
CA ARG A 64 -9.66 26.14 49.15
C ARG A 64 -9.91 24.62 49.10
N PRO A 65 -9.68 23.96 47.95
CA PRO A 65 -9.94 22.54 47.80
C PRO A 65 -9.16 21.69 48.80
N ILE A 66 -9.80 20.63 49.30
CA ILE A 66 -9.26 19.72 50.28
C ILE A 66 -7.94 19.10 49.77
N GLY A 67 -6.86 19.22 50.55
CA GLY A 67 -5.54 18.71 50.16
C GLY A 67 -5.55 17.19 49.95
N GLN A 68 -4.65 16.68 49.10
CA GLN A 68 -4.59 15.26 48.71
C GLN A 68 -4.60 14.27 49.89
N LYS A 69 -3.93 14.61 51.01
CA LYS A 69 -3.93 13.76 52.22
C LYS A 69 -5.30 13.65 52.88
N ALA A 70 -6.03 14.77 52.96
CA ALA A 70 -7.37 14.81 53.55
C ALA A 70 -8.40 14.18 52.59
N ALA A 71 -8.27 14.37 51.27
CA ALA A 71 -9.09 13.69 50.27
C ALA A 71 -8.94 12.16 50.35
N LYS A 72 -7.71 11.65 50.48
CA LYS A 72 -7.44 10.22 50.62
C LYS A 72 -8.05 9.65 51.90
N LYS A 73 -7.96 10.36 53.03
CA LYS A 73 -8.55 9.93 54.30
C LYS A 73 -10.08 9.86 54.24
N VAL A 74 -10.74 10.86 53.66
CA VAL A 74 -12.21 10.87 53.48
C VAL A 74 -12.66 9.71 52.58
N ALA A 75 -11.89 9.36 51.55
CA ALA A 75 -12.18 8.20 50.71
C ALA A 75 -12.11 6.88 51.49
N TYR A 76 -11.13 6.70 52.38
CA TYR A 76 -11.03 5.50 53.23
C TYR A 76 -12.15 5.45 54.30
N ASP A 77 -12.46 6.57 54.96
CA ASP A 77 -13.54 6.63 55.95
C ASP A 77 -14.93 6.42 55.32
N ALA A 78 -15.10 6.83 54.05
CA ALA A 78 -16.29 6.52 53.26
C ALA A 78 -16.36 5.03 52.90
N THR A 79 -15.23 4.36 52.64
CA THR A 79 -15.21 2.92 52.36
C THR A 79 -15.56 2.06 53.58
N ASP A 80 -15.18 2.47 54.78
CA ASP A 80 -15.49 1.73 56.02
C ASP A 80 -16.99 1.80 56.40
N LYS A 81 -17.65 2.94 56.12
CA LYS A 81 -19.11 3.07 56.32
C LYS A 81 -19.94 2.37 55.22
N VAL A 82 -19.33 2.09 54.06
CA VAL A 82 -19.97 1.34 52.96
C VAL A 82 -19.89 -0.17 53.15
N ALA A 83 -19.05 -0.67 54.08
CA ALA A 83 -18.92 -2.11 54.36
C ALA A 83 -20.26 -2.80 54.71
N LYS A 84 -21.25 -2.09 55.28
CA LYS A 84 -22.61 -2.61 55.55
C LYS A 84 -23.62 -2.45 54.40
N LYS A 85 -23.32 -1.63 53.38
CA LYS A 85 -24.02 -1.59 52.06
C LYS A 85 -23.27 -2.39 50.98
N GLY A 86 -22.14 -2.99 51.34
CA GLY A 86 -21.13 -3.55 50.45
C GLY A 86 -21.57 -4.77 49.65
N ALA A 87 -22.60 -5.51 50.09
CA ALA A 87 -23.05 -6.70 49.37
C ALA A 87 -23.63 -6.36 47.97
N LYS A 88 -24.41 -5.28 47.84
CA LYS A 88 -24.96 -4.86 46.54
C LYS A 88 -23.93 -4.19 45.63
N LYS A 89 -22.98 -3.45 46.21
CA LYS A 89 -21.88 -2.83 45.45
C LYS A 89 -20.84 -3.86 45.00
N ALA A 90 -20.52 -4.84 45.84
CA ALA A 90 -19.62 -5.94 45.47
C ALA A 90 -20.24 -6.82 44.37
N ALA A 91 -21.56 -7.03 44.38
CA ALA A 91 -22.26 -7.71 43.27
C ALA A 91 -22.18 -6.90 41.96
N TYR A 92 -22.45 -5.59 42.01
CA TYR A 92 -22.33 -4.72 40.83
C TYR A 92 -20.88 -4.62 40.30
N ASP A 93 -19.90 -4.41 41.19
CA ASP A 93 -18.47 -4.36 40.82
C ASP A 93 -17.97 -5.71 40.29
N ALA A 94 -18.50 -6.84 40.77
CA ALA A 94 -18.18 -8.15 40.23
C ALA A 94 -18.77 -8.34 38.82
N THR A 95 -20.03 -7.93 38.60
CA THR A 95 -20.65 -7.98 37.27
C THR A 95 -19.95 -7.04 36.28
N ASP A 96 -19.60 -5.82 36.69
CA ASP A 96 -18.86 -4.84 35.88
C ASP A 96 -17.46 -5.36 35.52
N LYS A 97 -16.74 -5.98 36.48
CA LYS A 97 -15.45 -6.63 36.20
C LYS A 97 -15.58 -7.80 35.22
N VAL A 98 -16.61 -8.63 35.36
CA VAL A 98 -16.86 -9.75 34.42
C VAL A 98 -17.16 -9.19 33.03
N SER A 99 -18.03 -8.17 32.92
CA SER A 99 -18.32 -7.51 31.64
C SER A 99 -17.07 -6.86 31.01
N ARG A 100 -16.22 -6.22 31.82
CA ARG A 100 -14.95 -5.64 31.35
C ARG A 100 -13.95 -6.69 30.87
N LEU A 101 -13.90 -7.86 31.52
CA LEU A 101 -13.07 -8.98 31.06
C LEU A 101 -13.59 -9.54 29.72
N ASP A 102 -14.90 -9.68 29.57
CA ASP A 102 -15.52 -10.10 28.31
C ASP A 102 -15.25 -9.10 27.17
N GLU A 103 -15.27 -7.80 27.46
CA GLU A 103 -14.89 -6.76 26.49
C GLU A 103 -13.42 -6.87 26.08
N LEU A 104 -12.51 -7.04 27.05
CA LEU A 104 -11.08 -7.22 26.77
C LEU A 104 -10.81 -8.47 25.91
N ASP A 105 -11.48 -9.59 26.19
CA ASP A 105 -11.41 -10.81 25.37
C ASP A 105 -11.90 -10.57 23.93
N ARG A 106 -12.99 -9.81 23.75
CA ARG A 106 -13.46 -9.41 22.41
C ARG A 106 -12.44 -8.54 21.69
N PHE A 107 -11.84 -7.56 22.37
CA PHE A 107 -10.80 -6.71 21.80
C PHE A 107 -9.56 -7.53 21.40
N GLU A 108 -9.12 -8.45 22.26
CA GLU A 108 -8.00 -9.35 21.98
C GLU A 108 -8.26 -10.21 20.74
N LYS A 109 -9.45 -10.81 20.63
CA LYS A 109 -9.87 -11.59 19.45
C LYS A 109 -9.85 -10.76 18.16
N ILE A 110 -10.36 -9.53 18.21
CA ILE A 110 -10.36 -8.61 17.06
C ILE A 110 -8.92 -8.24 16.67
N GLN A 111 -8.09 -7.89 17.65
CA GLN A 111 -6.69 -7.51 17.42
C GLN A 111 -5.90 -8.66 16.81
N ASN A 112 -6.05 -9.87 17.36
CA ASN A 112 -5.38 -11.07 16.86
C ASN A 112 -5.86 -11.43 15.43
N GLY A 113 -7.16 -11.31 15.15
CA GLY A 113 -7.71 -11.50 13.81
C GLY A 113 -7.17 -10.47 12.80
N CYS A 114 -7.10 -9.19 13.20
CA CYS A 114 -6.53 -8.13 12.38
C CYS A 114 -5.04 -8.38 12.09
N HIS A 115 -4.27 -8.76 13.12
CA HIS A 115 -2.86 -9.08 12.97
C HIS A 115 -2.64 -10.28 12.03
N ALA A 116 -3.39 -11.37 12.21
CA ALA A 116 -3.30 -12.55 11.35
C ALA A 116 -3.65 -12.23 9.88
N ASN A 117 -4.69 -11.41 9.63
CA ASN A 117 -5.03 -10.98 8.28
C ASN A 117 -3.92 -10.11 7.65
N ARG A 118 -3.33 -9.19 8.42
CA ARG A 118 -2.20 -8.40 7.97
C ARG A 118 -1.00 -9.26 7.59
N MET A 119 -0.68 -10.28 8.39
CA MET A 119 0.42 -11.22 8.09
C MET A 119 0.17 -11.98 6.78
N LYS A 120 -1.04 -12.52 6.58
CA LYS A 120 -1.41 -13.19 5.32
C LYS A 120 -1.28 -12.29 4.09
N VAL A 121 -1.66 -11.01 4.19
CA VAL A 121 -1.52 -10.05 3.09
C VAL A 121 -0.05 -9.80 2.76
N LEU A 122 0.82 -9.66 3.76
CA LEU A 122 2.25 -9.47 3.56
C LEU A 122 2.91 -10.70 2.91
N GLU A 123 2.57 -11.90 3.36
CA GLU A 123 3.03 -13.15 2.76
C GLU A 123 2.59 -13.28 1.30
N MET A 124 1.33 -12.94 1.00
CA MET A 124 0.81 -12.95 -0.37
C MET A 124 1.51 -11.91 -1.26
N GLN A 125 1.77 -10.70 -0.76
CA GLN A 125 2.52 -9.67 -1.48
C GLN A 125 3.95 -10.12 -1.77
N GLN A 126 4.63 -10.74 -0.80
CA GLN A 126 5.98 -11.28 -0.98
C GLN A 126 5.98 -12.40 -2.03
N LYS A 127 5.01 -13.31 -1.98
CA LYS A 127 4.85 -14.37 -2.97
C LYS A 127 4.64 -13.80 -4.38
N ILE A 128 3.73 -12.84 -4.55
CA ILE A 128 3.48 -12.19 -5.86
C ILE A 128 4.73 -11.47 -6.36
N SER A 129 5.49 -10.81 -5.48
CA SER A 129 6.74 -10.15 -5.85
C SER A 129 7.78 -11.16 -6.36
N ASN A 130 7.96 -12.27 -5.64
CA ASN A 130 8.88 -13.32 -6.05
C ASN A 130 8.44 -13.98 -7.37
N ASP A 131 7.15 -14.31 -7.50
CA ASP A 131 6.58 -14.90 -8.72
C ASP A 131 6.79 -13.97 -9.94
N LYS A 132 6.66 -12.65 -9.77
CA LYS A 132 6.96 -11.67 -10.83
C LYS A 132 8.43 -11.64 -11.25
N ILE A 133 9.35 -11.71 -10.28
CA ILE A 133 10.79 -11.74 -10.56
C ILE A 133 11.15 -13.02 -11.31
N GLU A 134 10.66 -14.17 -10.85
CA GLU A 134 10.91 -15.46 -11.51
C GLU A 134 10.28 -15.52 -12.91
N ALA A 135 9.06 -15.01 -13.10
CA ALA A 135 8.45 -14.91 -14.42
C ALA A 135 9.28 -14.03 -15.38
N SER A 136 9.82 -12.91 -14.90
CA SER A 136 10.70 -12.05 -15.70
C SER A 136 12.01 -12.75 -16.08
N LYS A 137 12.61 -13.53 -15.17
CA LYS A 137 13.82 -14.32 -15.46
C LYS A 137 13.55 -15.40 -16.50
N LEU A 138 12.44 -16.13 -16.36
CA LEU A 138 12.03 -17.17 -17.31
C LEU A 138 11.77 -16.58 -18.70
N SER A 139 11.09 -15.43 -18.79
CA SER A 139 10.87 -14.75 -20.06
C SER A 139 12.17 -14.31 -20.73
N LEU A 140 13.13 -13.78 -19.96
CA LEU A 140 14.45 -13.41 -20.47
C LEU A 140 15.22 -14.64 -20.98
N GLN A 141 15.16 -15.76 -20.26
CA GLN A 141 15.81 -16.99 -20.67
C GLN A 141 15.19 -17.54 -21.95
N ALA A 142 13.86 -17.63 -22.02
CA ALA A 142 13.15 -18.06 -23.23
C ALA A 142 13.49 -17.20 -24.46
N ALA A 143 13.64 -15.88 -24.29
CA ALA A 143 14.06 -14.98 -25.37
C ALA A 143 15.51 -15.23 -25.83
N LYS A 144 16.41 -15.60 -24.91
CA LYS A 144 17.79 -16.01 -25.27
C LYS A 144 17.80 -17.33 -26.01
N ASP A 145 17.06 -18.32 -25.50
CA ASP A 145 16.96 -19.66 -26.10
C ASP A 145 16.33 -19.58 -27.49
N GLU A 146 15.30 -18.76 -27.69
CA GLU A 146 14.71 -18.53 -29.01
C GLU A 146 15.70 -17.90 -29.99
N LYS A 147 16.51 -16.93 -29.53
CA LYS A 147 17.56 -16.31 -30.36
C LYS A 147 18.62 -17.32 -30.76
N GLU A 148 19.04 -18.19 -29.83
CA GLU A 148 20.01 -19.26 -30.08
C GLU A 148 19.44 -20.31 -31.05
N ALA A 149 18.21 -20.76 -30.83
CA ALA A 149 17.52 -21.70 -31.71
C ALA A 149 17.41 -21.16 -33.14
N ARG A 150 17.09 -19.86 -33.31
CA ARG A 150 17.06 -19.20 -34.63
C ARG A 150 18.43 -19.12 -35.30
N LEU A 151 19.52 -19.00 -34.53
CA LEU A 151 20.88 -19.01 -35.08
C LEU A 151 21.25 -20.41 -35.57
N LEU A 152 20.99 -21.44 -34.75
CA LEU A 152 21.22 -22.83 -35.10
C LEU A 152 20.37 -23.28 -36.30
N GLU A 153 19.11 -22.83 -36.40
CA GLU A 153 18.26 -23.11 -37.56
C GLU A 153 18.82 -22.48 -38.85
N LYS A 154 19.31 -21.24 -38.78
CA LYS A 154 19.96 -20.59 -39.92
C LYS A 154 21.24 -21.32 -40.33
N GLU A 155 22.04 -21.77 -39.36
CA GLU A 155 23.25 -22.55 -39.60
C GLU A 155 22.93 -23.91 -40.23
N SER A 156 21.93 -24.64 -39.72
CA SER A 156 21.44 -25.90 -40.30
C SER A 156 21.01 -25.72 -41.76
N LYS A 157 20.19 -24.70 -42.05
CA LYS A 157 19.76 -24.39 -43.43
C LYS A 157 20.95 -24.04 -44.34
N MET A 158 21.95 -23.32 -43.84
CA MET A 158 23.17 -23.05 -44.60
C MET A 158 23.98 -24.33 -44.86
N LEU A 159 24.09 -25.24 -43.89
CA LEU A 159 24.76 -26.53 -44.06
C LEU A 159 24.02 -27.44 -45.04
N GLU A 160 22.69 -27.49 -44.97
CA GLU A 160 21.85 -28.25 -45.89
C GLU A 160 22.00 -27.73 -47.33
N THR A 161 21.91 -26.41 -47.53
CA THR A 161 22.11 -25.80 -48.86
C THR A 161 23.52 -26.04 -49.38
N TYR A 162 24.56 -25.93 -48.54
CA TYR A 162 25.93 -26.27 -48.90
C TYR A 162 26.08 -27.75 -49.30
N ALA A 163 25.48 -28.67 -48.55
CA ALA A 163 25.49 -30.10 -48.86
C ALA A 163 24.74 -30.43 -50.16
N CYS A 164 23.64 -29.74 -50.46
CA CYS A 164 22.91 -29.86 -51.73
C CYS A 164 23.77 -29.40 -52.92
N LEU A 165 24.41 -28.24 -52.81
CA LEU A 165 25.28 -27.72 -53.87
C LEU A 165 26.45 -28.66 -54.15
N LEU A 166 27.10 -29.21 -53.10
CA LEU A 166 28.19 -30.18 -53.27
C LEU A 166 27.80 -31.46 -54.03
N LYS A 167 26.54 -31.88 -53.95
CA LYS A 167 26.02 -33.08 -54.62
C LYS A 167 25.50 -32.81 -56.03
N GLN A 168 25.36 -31.55 -56.42
CA GLN A 168 24.77 -31.18 -57.69
C GLN A 168 25.73 -31.51 -58.84
N ASP A 169 25.24 -32.24 -59.85
CA ASP A 169 26.03 -32.53 -61.03
C ASP A 169 26.25 -31.25 -61.86
N MET A 170 27.52 -30.93 -62.11
CA MET A 170 27.94 -29.77 -62.89
C MET A 170 28.31 -30.13 -64.34
N SER A 171 28.25 -31.41 -64.73
CA SER A 171 28.75 -31.89 -66.03
C SER A 171 28.02 -31.25 -67.24
N ALA A 172 26.72 -30.97 -67.09
CA ALA A 172 25.87 -30.41 -68.14
C ALA A 172 25.66 -28.88 -68.05
N MET A 173 26.29 -28.21 -67.08
CA MET A 173 26.13 -26.76 -66.88
C MET A 173 27.02 -25.94 -67.82
N HIS A 174 26.49 -24.83 -68.33
CA HIS A 174 27.29 -23.84 -69.05
C HIS A 174 28.35 -23.18 -68.15
N ASP A 175 29.45 -22.72 -68.73
CA ASP A 175 30.60 -22.16 -68.02
C ASP A 175 30.23 -21.05 -67.03
N GLU A 176 29.31 -20.16 -67.42
CA GLU A 176 28.82 -19.06 -66.58
C GLU A 176 28.10 -19.59 -65.32
N ILE A 177 27.20 -20.57 -65.49
CA ILE A 177 26.46 -21.19 -64.38
C ILE A 177 27.42 -21.97 -63.46
N ARG A 178 28.42 -22.66 -64.03
CA ARG A 178 29.45 -23.35 -63.24
C ARG A 178 30.27 -22.36 -62.40
N ALA A 179 30.60 -21.21 -62.96
CA ALA A 179 31.31 -20.15 -62.24
C ALA A 179 30.48 -19.62 -61.06
N GLU A 180 29.19 -19.36 -61.25
CA GLU A 180 28.28 -18.95 -60.18
C GLU A 180 28.12 -20.03 -59.10
N HIS A 181 27.98 -21.31 -59.49
CA HIS A 181 27.88 -22.42 -58.55
C HIS A 181 29.13 -22.53 -57.66
N ILE A 182 30.33 -22.43 -58.25
CA ILE A 182 31.59 -22.42 -57.51
C ILE A 182 31.69 -21.17 -56.61
N ALA A 183 31.23 -20.01 -57.08
CA ALA A 183 31.22 -18.78 -56.29
C ALA A 183 30.29 -18.91 -55.06
N ALA A 184 29.11 -19.49 -55.23
CA ALA A 184 28.17 -19.77 -54.14
C ALA A 184 28.76 -20.73 -53.09
N LEU A 185 29.39 -21.83 -53.54
CA LEU A 185 30.10 -22.77 -52.65
C LEU A 185 31.21 -22.08 -51.85
N LYS A 186 32.02 -21.23 -52.48
CA LYS A 186 33.07 -20.45 -51.80
C LYS A 186 32.49 -19.48 -50.77
N SER A 187 31.40 -18.80 -51.12
CA SER A 187 30.71 -17.86 -50.23
C SER A 187 30.16 -18.56 -48.99
N LEU A 188 29.46 -19.69 -49.17
CA LEU A 188 28.93 -20.49 -48.07
C LEU A 188 30.03 -21.10 -47.21
N ARG A 189 31.09 -21.64 -47.83
CA ARG A 189 32.25 -22.17 -47.09
C ARG A 189 32.85 -21.13 -46.15
N LYS A 190 33.06 -19.90 -46.63
CA LYS A 190 33.59 -18.80 -45.80
C LYS A 190 32.64 -18.41 -44.65
N LYS A 191 31.32 -18.58 -44.83
CA LYS A 191 30.32 -18.28 -43.79
C LYS A 191 30.19 -19.39 -42.75
N LEU A 192 30.25 -20.64 -43.17
CA LEU A 192 30.12 -21.83 -42.32
C LEU A 192 31.42 -22.16 -41.58
N PHE A 193 32.57 -21.92 -42.22
CA PHE A 193 33.89 -22.24 -41.69
C PHE A 193 34.78 -21.00 -41.75
N PRO A 194 34.55 -19.98 -40.91
CA PRO A 194 35.34 -18.76 -40.92
C PRO A 194 36.83 -19.00 -40.57
N ASP A 195 37.13 -20.09 -39.87
CA ASP A 195 38.46 -20.47 -39.40
C ASP A 195 39.16 -21.53 -40.27
N SER A 196 38.62 -21.91 -41.44
CA SER A 196 39.17 -22.94 -42.36
C SER A 196 39.57 -22.39 -43.72
#